data_AF-A0AA38J9Q9-F1
#
_entry.id   AF-A0AA38J9Q9-F1
#
_cell.length_a   1.000
_cell.length_b   1.000
_cell.length_c   1.000
_cell.angle_alpha   90.00
_cell.angle_beta   90.00
_cell.angle_gamma   90.00
#
_symmetry.space_group_name_H-M   'P 1'
#
loop_
_entity.id
_entity.type
_entity.pdbx_description
1 polymer ?
#
loop_
_entity_poly.entity_id
_entity_poly.type
_entity_poly.pdbx_seq_one_letter_code
_entity_poly.pdbx_strand_id
1 'polypeptide(L)'
;MANLWEEEQKATALVITLRDAALEILQTLFEEDRNRYSALTAALELRFGDEHLKQDFAAQVKVRTQKVGEFLQEFEAGVKRLIRFAYSDAPRTFQEKLATEIFVNVIRHNKTKKM
;
A
#
# COMPACT_ATOMS: atom_id res chain seq x y z
N MET A 1 13.60 5.15 -30.70
CA MET A 1 14.31 3.85 -30.82
C MET A 1 14.54 3.38 -29.40
N ALA A 2 13.89 2.28 -28.98
CA ALA A 2 14.21 1.68 -27.68
C ALA A 2 15.64 1.16 -27.79
N ASN A 3 16.52 1.57 -26.87
CA ASN A 3 17.88 1.06 -26.83
C ASN A 3 17.79 -0.47 -26.76
N LEU A 4 18.38 -1.19 -27.71
CA LEU A 4 18.37 -2.65 -27.85
C LEU A 4 19.18 -3.30 -26.72
N TRP A 5 18.79 -3.04 -25.47
CA TRP A 5 19.43 -3.59 -24.29
C TRP A 5 18.88 -4.98 -24.05
N GLU A 6 19.79 -5.93 -23.95
CA GLU A 6 19.50 -7.29 -23.54
C GLU A 6 19.01 -7.33 -22.09
N GLU A 7 18.25 -8.37 -21.73
CA GLU A 7 17.62 -8.46 -20.40
C GLU A 7 18.63 -8.35 -19.26
N GLU A 8 19.79 -8.98 -19.42
CA GLU A 8 20.90 -8.93 -18.46
C GLU A 8 21.46 -7.51 -18.29
N GLN A 9 21.64 -6.77 -19.39
CA GLN A 9 22.13 -5.38 -19.35
C GLN A 9 21.15 -4.46 -18.61
N LYS A 10 19.85 -4.67 -18.82
CA LYS A 10 18.79 -3.95 -18.09
C LYS A 10 18.81 -4.30 -16.60
N ALA A 11 18.99 -5.57 -16.26
CA ALA A 11 19.07 -6.02 -14.87
C ALA A 11 20.28 -5.42 -14.14
N THR A 12 21.48 -5.50 -14.74
CA THR A 12 22.69 -4.90 -14.17
C THR A 12 22.53 -3.39 -13.98
N ALA A 13 22.02 -2.68 -15.00
CA ALA A 13 21.78 -1.25 -14.90
C ALA A 13 20.79 -0.91 -13.77
N LEU A 14 19.69 -1.66 -13.66
CA LEU A 14 18.71 -1.48 -12.60
C LEU A 14 19.35 -1.68 -11.22
N VAL A 15 20.07 -2.78 -11.00
CA VAL A 15 20.75 -3.08 -9.73
C VAL A 15 21.70 -1.96 -9.31
N ILE A 16 22.47 -1.40 -10.24
CA ILE A 16 23.40 -0.29 -9.97
C ILE A 16 22.67 0.98 -9.51
N THR A 17 21.41 1.16 -9.87
CA THR A 17 20.60 2.33 -9.46
C THR A 17 19.87 2.15 -8.13
N LEU A 18 19.70 0.93 -7.63
CA LEU A 18 18.99 0.66 -6.38
C LEU A 18 19.76 1.22 -5.17
N ARG A 19 19.03 1.81 -4.23
CA ARG A 19 19.58 2.40 -3.00
C ARG A 19 18.73 1.97 -1.79
N ASP A 20 19.35 1.87 -0.62
CA ASP A 20 18.70 1.65 0.67
C ASP A 20 17.66 0.52 0.63
N ALA A 21 16.41 0.82 1.00
CA ALA A 21 15.30 -0.14 1.03
C ALA A 21 15.03 -0.82 -0.33
N ALA A 22 15.30 -0.13 -1.44
CA ALA A 22 15.13 -0.71 -2.77
C ALA A 22 16.26 -1.70 -3.11
N LEU A 23 17.46 -1.54 -2.53
CA LEU A 23 18.56 -2.51 -2.70
C LEU A 23 18.32 -3.79 -1.88
N GLU A 24 17.65 -3.67 -0.73
CA GLU A 24 17.32 -4.81 0.14
C GLU A 24 16.46 -5.89 -0.56
N ILE A 25 15.74 -5.56 -1.63
CA ILE A 25 14.94 -6.54 -2.39
C ILE A 25 15.80 -7.65 -3.00
N LEU A 26 17.09 -7.39 -3.24
CA LEU A 26 17.98 -8.41 -3.78
C LEU A 26 18.13 -9.57 -2.79
N GLN A 27 18.03 -9.30 -1.50
CA GLN A 27 18.09 -10.32 -0.45
C GLN A 27 16.83 -11.19 -0.42
N THR A 28 15.71 -10.69 -0.94
CA THR A 28 14.44 -11.44 -1.02
C THR A 28 14.33 -12.32 -2.27
N LEU A 29 15.24 -12.17 -3.23
CA LEU A 29 15.29 -12.93 -4.48
C LEU A 29 16.36 -14.03 -4.45
N PHE A 30 16.09 -15.14 -5.14
CA PHE A 30 17.07 -16.19 -5.42
C PHE A 30 18.19 -15.66 -6.33
N GLU A 31 19.40 -16.21 -6.19
CA GLU A 31 20.58 -15.71 -6.93
C GLU A 31 20.39 -15.79 -8.46
N GLU A 32 19.71 -16.84 -8.92
CA GLU A 32 19.36 -17.05 -10.33
C GLU A 32 18.38 -16.03 -10.91
N ASP A 33 17.63 -15.32 -10.06
CA ASP A 33 16.66 -14.31 -10.48
C ASP A 33 17.24 -12.88 -10.41
N ARG A 34 18.39 -12.68 -9.74
CA ARG A 34 18.98 -11.35 -9.53
C ARG A 34 19.56 -10.73 -10.81
N ASN A 35 19.80 -11.53 -11.85
CA ASN A 35 20.25 -11.07 -13.17
C ASN A 35 19.08 -10.95 -14.18
N ARG A 36 17.84 -11.22 -13.75
CA ARG A 36 16.65 -11.13 -14.59
C ARG A 36 15.91 -9.84 -14.32
N TYR A 37 15.84 -8.99 -15.32
CA TYR A 37 15.16 -7.69 -15.21
C TYR A 37 13.68 -7.85 -14.85
N SER A 38 13.02 -8.87 -15.43
CA SER A 38 11.63 -9.23 -15.13
C SER A 38 11.40 -9.59 -13.66
N ALA A 39 12.29 -10.36 -13.04
CA ALA A 39 12.18 -10.73 -11.64
C ALA A 39 12.45 -9.55 -10.68
N LEU A 40 13.46 -8.73 -11.01
CA LEU A 40 13.77 -7.51 -10.24
C LEU A 40 12.62 -6.50 -10.24
N THR A 41 12.00 -6.28 -11.41
CA THR A 41 10.86 -5.37 -11.53
C THR A 41 9.61 -5.91 -10.83
N ALA A 42 9.32 -7.21 -10.95
CA ALA A 42 8.22 -7.83 -10.19
C ALA A 42 8.43 -7.74 -8.67
N ALA A 43 9.66 -7.91 -8.17
CA ALA A 43 9.96 -7.75 -6.75
C ALA A 43 9.82 -6.30 -6.27
N LEU A 44 10.22 -5.33 -7.10
CA LEU A 44 10.00 -3.91 -6.85
C LEU A 44 8.52 -3.57 -6.81
N GLU A 45 7.74 -4.06 -7.77
CA GLU A 45 6.29 -3.88 -7.80
C GLU A 45 5.60 -4.55 -6.61
N LEU A 46 6.08 -5.72 -6.19
CA LEU A 46 5.53 -6.39 -5.03
C LEU A 46 5.81 -5.64 -3.72
N ARG A 47 6.99 -5.02 -3.57
CA ARG A 47 7.35 -4.33 -2.32
C ARG A 47 6.94 -2.86 -2.29
N PHE A 48 7.00 -2.19 -3.43
CA PHE A 48 6.81 -0.74 -3.55
C PHE A 48 5.68 -0.36 -4.50
N GLY A 49 5.12 -1.32 -5.24
CA GLY A 49 3.99 -1.06 -6.12
C GLY A 49 2.70 -0.79 -5.34
N ASP A 50 1.75 -0.22 -6.07
CA ASP A 50 0.50 0.27 -5.51
C ASP A 50 -0.32 -0.83 -4.81
N GLU A 51 -0.15 -2.10 -5.19
CA GLU A 51 -0.91 -3.20 -4.61
C GLU A 51 -0.51 -3.52 -3.16
N HIS A 52 0.79 -3.46 -2.84
CA HIS A 52 1.25 -3.60 -1.45
C HIS A 52 0.79 -2.40 -0.61
N LEU A 53 0.88 -1.19 -1.17
CA LEU A 53 0.38 0.01 -0.52
C LEU A 53 -1.14 -0.10 -0.25
N LYS A 54 -1.93 -0.61 -1.20
CA LYS A 54 -3.36 -0.88 -1.02
C LYS A 54 -3.62 -1.85 0.14
N GLN A 55 -2.84 -2.93 0.23
CA GLN A 55 -2.96 -3.91 1.31
C GLN A 55 -2.64 -3.28 2.68
N ASP A 56 -1.60 -2.48 2.77
CA ASP A 56 -1.23 -1.76 3.99
C ASP A 56 -2.32 -0.78 4.43
N PHE A 57 -2.88 -0.01 3.49
CA PHE A 57 -3.99 0.88 3.79
C PHE A 57 -5.24 0.10 4.19
N ALA A 58 -5.53 -1.05 3.56
CA ALA A 58 -6.64 -1.91 3.93
C ALA A 58 -6.49 -2.46 5.36
N ALA A 59 -5.26 -2.84 5.76
CA ALA A 59 -4.95 -3.23 7.13
C ALA A 59 -5.16 -2.04 8.10
N GLN A 60 -4.71 -0.84 7.74
CA GLN A 60 -4.93 0.38 8.53
C GLN A 60 -6.42 0.71 8.69
N VAL A 61 -7.25 0.51 7.67
CA VAL A 61 -8.72 0.70 7.77
C VAL A 61 -9.31 -0.24 8.83
N LYS A 62 -8.90 -1.51 8.87
CA LYS A 62 -9.43 -2.52 9.81
C LYS A 62 -9.13 -2.18 11.27
N VAL A 63 -7.94 -1.64 11.54
CA VAL A 63 -7.51 -1.30 12.92
C VAL A 63 -7.80 0.16 13.29
N ARG A 64 -8.44 0.92 12.40
CA ARG A 64 -8.68 2.36 12.61
C ARG A 64 -9.70 2.59 13.72
N THR A 65 -9.24 3.22 14.80
CA THR A 65 -10.10 3.69 15.91
C THR A 65 -9.94 5.20 16.08
N GLN A 66 -10.96 5.89 16.60
CA GLN A 66 -10.83 7.31 16.95
C GLN A 66 -9.74 7.49 18.02
N LYS A 67 -8.78 8.39 17.77
CA LYS A 67 -7.73 8.71 18.74
C LYS A 67 -8.27 9.57 19.88
N VAL A 68 -7.61 9.52 21.04
CA VAL A 68 -7.96 10.40 22.16
C VAL A 68 -7.72 11.86 21.75
N GLY A 69 -8.74 12.71 21.88
CA GLY A 69 -8.69 14.11 21.47
C GLY A 69 -8.89 14.37 19.98
N GLU A 70 -9.05 13.33 19.15
CA GLU A 70 -9.35 13.49 17.72
C GLU A 70 -10.81 13.89 17.52
N PHE A 71 -11.04 14.98 16.79
CA PHE A 71 -12.38 15.42 16.48
C PHE A 71 -13.08 14.45 15.53
N LEU A 72 -14.40 14.38 15.64
CA LEU A 72 -15.19 13.44 14.85
C LEU A 72 -15.02 13.65 13.33
N GLN A 73 -14.89 14.90 12.90
CA GLN A 73 -14.67 15.28 11.50
C GLN A 73 -13.28 14.86 11.01
N GLU A 74 -12.25 14.98 11.84
CA GLU A 74 -10.88 14.54 11.52
C GLU A 74 -10.83 13.02 11.40
N PHE A 75 -11.53 12.32 12.30
CA PHE A 75 -11.69 10.87 12.24
C PHE A 75 -12.35 10.44 10.93
N GLU A 76 -13.49 11.04 10.58
CA GLU A 76 -14.21 10.77 9.33
C GLU A 76 -13.34 11.01 8.10
N ALA A 77 -12.66 12.17 8.04
CA ALA A 77 -11.77 12.52 6.93
C ALA A 77 -10.61 11.52 6.81
N GLY A 78 -10.05 11.08 7.94
CA GLY A 78 -9.02 10.06 8.00
C GLY A 78 -9.49 8.70 7.48
N VAL A 79 -10.68 8.24 7.88
CA VAL A 79 -11.29 6.98 7.38
C VAL A 79 -11.50 7.05 5.87
N LYS A 80 -12.10 8.13 5.36
CA LYS A 80 -12.32 8.32 3.92
C LYS A 80 -11.00 8.34 3.15
N ARG A 81 -9.95 8.95 3.68
CA ARG A 81 -8.62 8.98 3.05
C ARG A 81 -8.01 7.58 2.97
N LEU A 82 -8.03 6.83 4.06
CA LEU A 82 -7.50 5.47 4.10
C LEU A 82 -8.23 4.56 3.11
N ILE A 83 -9.55 4.66 3.02
CA ILE A 83 -10.35 3.84 2.07
C ILE A 83 -10.03 4.19 0.62
N ARG A 84 -9.85 5.48 0.29
CA ARG A 84 -9.44 5.89 -1.07
C ARG A 84 -8.10 5.31 -1.49
N PHE A 85 -7.16 5.18 -0.54
CA PHE A 85 -5.86 4.58 -0.85
C PHE A 85 -5.91 3.06 -0.87
N ALA A 86 -6.66 2.43 0.04
CA ALA A 86 -6.81 0.98 0.11
C ALA A 86 -7.58 0.39 -1.08
N TYR A 87 -8.54 1.14 -1.61
CA TYR A 87 -9.48 0.67 -2.63
C TYR A 87 -9.55 1.65 -3.81
N SER A 88 -8.40 2.15 -4.28
CA SER A 88 -8.31 3.12 -5.37
C SER A 88 -9.03 2.70 -6.64
N ASP A 89 -9.08 1.38 -6.90
CA ASP A 89 -9.66 0.81 -8.11
C ASP A 89 -11.14 0.46 -7.95
N ALA A 90 -11.66 0.53 -6.72
CA ALA A 90 -13.07 0.27 -6.45
C ALA A 90 -13.94 1.48 -6.82
N PRO A 91 -15.22 1.27 -7.20
CA PRO A 91 -16.14 2.36 -7.47
C PRO A 91 -16.27 3.33 -6.30
N ARG A 92 -16.40 4.64 -6.58
CA ARG A 92 -16.59 5.67 -5.54
C ARG A 92 -17.75 5.35 -4.59
N THR A 93 -18.85 4.80 -5.12
CA THR A 93 -20.02 4.40 -4.33
C THR A 93 -19.70 3.30 -3.33
N PHE A 94 -18.79 2.38 -3.64
CA PHE A 94 -18.30 1.37 -2.71
C PHE A 94 -17.45 2.01 -1.62
N GLN A 95 -16.50 2.88 -2.01
CA GLN A 95 -15.63 3.59 -1.07
C GLN A 95 -16.43 4.43 -0.05
N GLU A 96 -17.46 5.15 -0.52
CA GLU A 96 -18.32 5.97 0.33
C GLU A 96 -19.13 5.12 1.31
N LYS A 97 -19.76 4.04 0.84
CA LYS A 97 -20.51 3.12 1.71
C LYS A 97 -19.63 2.50 2.79
N LEU A 98 -18.46 2.01 2.39
CA LEU A 98 -17.50 1.42 3.33
C LEU A 98 -17.02 2.44 4.36
N ALA A 99 -16.78 3.69 3.95
CA ALA A 99 -16.37 4.76 4.86
C ALA A 99 -17.44 5.06 5.90
N THR A 100 -18.71 5.15 5.48
CA THR A 100 -19.84 5.34 6.40
C THR A 100 -19.97 4.17 7.36
N GLU A 101 -19.86 2.93 6.89
CA GLU A 101 -19.98 1.73 7.72
C GLU A 101 -18.88 1.67 8.79
N ILE A 102 -17.61 1.82 8.41
CA ILE A 102 -16.48 1.83 9.34
C ILE A 102 -16.63 2.95 10.36
N PHE A 103 -16.98 4.16 9.90
CA PHE A 103 -17.17 5.30 10.79
C PHE A 103 -18.26 5.04 11.83
N VAL A 104 -19.45 4.61 11.41
CA VAL A 104 -20.57 4.33 12.32
C VAL A 104 -20.23 3.20 13.30
N ASN A 105 -19.59 2.14 12.81
CA ASN A 105 -19.20 1.01 13.65
C ASN A 105 -18.23 1.46 14.75
N VAL A 106 -17.17 2.21 14.42
CA VAL A 106 -16.21 2.68 15.42
C VAL A 106 -16.85 3.60 16.46
N ILE A 107 -17.76 4.50 16.03
CA ILE A 107 -18.47 5.38 16.96
C ILE A 107 -19.41 4.61 17.89
N ARG A 108 -20.09 3.57 17.41
CA ARG A 108 -20.90 2.69 18.27
C ARG A 108 -20.04 1.98 19.32
N HIS A 109 -18.91 1.42 18.92
CA HIS A 109 -17.97 0.74 19.83
C HIS A 109 -17.34 1.71 20.85
N ASN A 110 -17.08 2.96 20.46
CA ASN A 110 -16.57 3.98 21.38
C ASN A 110 -17.60 4.41 22.43
N LYS A 111 -18.90 4.40 22.08
CA LYS A 111 -19.97 4.69 23.03
C LYS A 111 -20.17 3.55 24.03
N THR A 112 -20.07 2.30 23.58
CA THR A 112 -20.22 1.13 24.46
C THR A 112 -19.01 0.92 25.39
N LYS A 113 -17.79 1.30 24.98
CA LYS A 113 -16.59 1.27 25.86
C LYS A 113 -16.57 2.33 26.96
N LYS A 114 -17.44 3.34 26.88
CA LYS A 114 -17.54 4.44 27.86
C LYS A 114 -18.69 4.26 28.86
N MET A 115 -19.37 3.10 28.85
CA MET A 115 -20.33 2.67 29.88
C MET A 115 -19.68 1.65 30.80
#